data_AF-A0A970BVV7-F1
#
_entry.id   AF-A0A970BVV7-F1
#
_cell.length_a   1.000
_cell.length_b   1.000
_cell.length_c   1.000
_cell.angle_alpha   90.00
_cell.angle_beta   90.00
_cell.angle_gamma   90.00
#
_symmetry.space_group_name_H-M   'P 1'
#
loop_
_entity.id
_entity.type
_entity.pdbx_description
1 polymer ?
#
loop_
_entity_poly.entity_id
_entity_poly.type
_entity_poly.pdbx_seq_one_letter_code
_entity_poly.pdbx_strand_id
1 'polypeptide(L)'
;MSLTFRGPDLVPVSFRVNGNAVRVAVEPRRTLLSVLREDLGLTGAKHGCGQGTCGACTVIVDGHTVYSCLTLAIDCEGKEVRTVEGLTEGDVLHPVQEAFIAHDGYQCGFCTPGQVLSAVALVERFPRPTEEDVRREMAGNLCRCGAYPNIVRAVLDAAVKED
;
A
#
# COMPACT_ATOMS: atom_id res chain seq x y z
N MET A 1 25.49 -18.72 16.39
CA MET A 1 24.26 -18.16 15.78
C MET A 1 23.34 -19.34 15.50
N SER A 2 22.30 -19.55 16.32
CA SER A 2 21.36 -20.67 16.14
C SER A 2 20.30 -20.25 15.13
N LEU A 3 20.25 -20.92 13.98
CA LEU A 3 19.17 -20.75 13.02
C LEU A 3 17.93 -21.43 13.60
N THR A 4 16.94 -20.63 14.00
CA THR A 4 15.63 -21.18 14.41
C THR A 4 14.85 -21.53 13.16
N PHE A 5 14.59 -22.82 12.95
CA PHE A 5 13.77 -23.29 11.84
C PHE A 5 12.31 -22.85 12.04
N ARG A 6 11.72 -22.18 11.04
CA ARG A 6 10.33 -21.73 11.04
C ARG A 6 9.62 -22.30 9.82
N GLY A 7 8.80 -23.33 10.02
CA GLY A 7 8.08 -24.04 8.97
C GLY A 7 8.23 -25.57 9.08
N PRO A 8 7.75 -26.35 8.11
CA PRO A 8 6.87 -25.94 7.01
C PRO A 8 5.42 -25.64 7.47
N ASP A 9 5.08 -26.01 8.71
CA ASP A 9 3.77 -25.78 9.31
C ASP A 9 3.50 -24.29 9.63
N LEU A 10 2.30 -24.01 10.14
CA LEU A 10 1.92 -22.67 10.59
C LEU A 10 2.87 -22.17 11.68
N VAL A 11 3.43 -20.98 11.46
CA VAL A 11 4.26 -20.28 12.44
C VAL A 11 3.56 -19.01 12.93
N PRO A 12 3.60 -18.71 14.24
CA PRO A 12 3.08 -17.45 14.74
C PRO A 12 3.98 -16.31 14.27
N VAL A 13 3.37 -15.25 13.74
CA VAL A 13 4.03 -14.01 13.34
C VAL A 13 3.27 -12.84 13.96
N SER A 14 3.99 -11.88 14.51
CA SER A 14 3.39 -10.68 15.12
C SER A 14 3.95 -9.42 14.48
N PHE A 15 3.07 -8.49 14.11
CA PHE A 15 3.42 -7.20 13.51
C PHE A 15 2.31 -6.19 13.81
N ARG A 16 2.42 -4.96 13.31
CA ARG A 16 1.36 -3.95 13.45
C ARG A 16 0.76 -3.66 12.09
N VAL A 17 -0.57 -3.48 12.05
CA VAL A 17 -1.30 -3.05 10.85
C VAL A 17 -2.16 -1.86 11.19
N ASN A 18 -1.92 -0.73 10.52
CA ASN A 18 -2.63 0.53 10.75
C ASN A 18 -2.63 0.93 12.24
N GLY A 19 -1.47 0.82 12.91
CA GLY A 19 -1.31 1.10 14.33
C GLY A 19 -1.77 -0.01 15.30
N ASN A 20 -2.49 -1.03 14.83
CA ASN A 20 -3.02 -2.10 15.68
C ASN A 20 -2.08 -3.31 15.70
N ALA A 21 -1.79 -3.85 16.88
CA ALA A 21 -1.01 -5.08 17.01
C ALA A 21 -1.81 -6.28 16.50
N VAL A 22 -1.20 -7.08 15.62
CA VAL A 22 -1.79 -8.32 15.09
C VAL A 22 -0.86 -9.49 15.34
N ARG A 23 -1.46 -10.66 15.58
CA ARG A 23 -0.76 -11.94 15.69
C ARG A 23 -1.53 -12.98 14.91
N VAL A 24 -0.86 -13.60 13.94
CA VAL A 24 -1.45 -14.60 13.03
C VAL A 24 -0.55 -15.82 12.94
N ALA A 25 -1.14 -16.98 12.67
CA ALA A 25 -0.40 -18.21 12.40
C ALA A 25 -0.44 -18.49 10.89
N VAL A 26 0.71 -18.48 10.22
CA VAL A 26 0.79 -18.55 8.75
C VAL A 26 1.87 -19.52 8.31
N GLU A 27 1.67 -20.20 7.18
CA GLU A 27 2.77 -20.94 6.55
C GLU A 27 3.84 -19.96 6.06
N PRO A 28 5.14 -20.27 6.14
CA PRO A 28 6.22 -19.34 5.74
C PRO A 28 6.12 -18.81 4.31
N ARG A 29 5.49 -19.56 3.40
CA ARG A 29 5.31 -19.18 1.99
C ARG A 29 4.20 -18.14 1.76
N ARG A 30 3.37 -17.84 2.76
CA ARG A 30 2.24 -16.93 2.56
C ARG A 30 2.72 -15.49 2.41
N THR A 31 2.19 -14.84 1.38
CA THR A 31 2.50 -13.45 1.09
C THR A 31 1.76 -12.54 2.06
N LEU A 32 2.32 -11.36 2.31
CA LEU A 32 1.67 -10.30 3.08
C LEU A 32 0.30 -9.97 2.47
N LEU A 33 0.19 -9.97 1.13
CA LEU A 33 -1.08 -9.73 0.45
C LEU A 33 -2.16 -10.76 0.85
N SER A 34 -1.81 -12.05 0.85
CA SER A 34 -2.76 -13.10 1.22
C SER A 34 -3.20 -12.95 2.68
N VAL A 35 -2.25 -12.67 3.59
CA VAL A 35 -2.54 -12.51 5.02
C VAL A 35 -3.42 -11.30 5.32
N LEU A 36 -3.13 -10.14 4.70
CA LEU A 36 -3.95 -8.94 4.86
C LEU A 36 -5.39 -9.20 4.42
N ARG A 37 -5.58 -9.85 3.28
CA ARG A 37 -6.90 -10.03 2.66
C ARG A 37 -7.71 -11.16 3.26
N GLU A 38 -7.10 -12.31 3.49
CA GLU A 38 -7.79 -13.56 3.81
C GLU A 38 -7.91 -13.78 5.32
N ASP A 39 -6.88 -13.41 6.09
CA ASP A 39 -6.85 -13.65 7.54
C ASP A 39 -7.29 -12.42 8.33
N LEU A 40 -6.90 -11.22 7.86
CA LEU A 40 -7.21 -9.97 8.55
C LEU A 40 -8.43 -9.23 7.97
N GLY A 41 -8.96 -9.68 6.83
CA GLY A 41 -10.13 -9.07 6.18
C GLY A 41 -9.88 -7.68 5.59
N LEU A 42 -8.62 -7.23 5.52
CA LEU A 42 -8.19 -5.95 4.93
C LEU A 42 -8.06 -6.13 3.41
N THR A 43 -9.19 -5.97 2.73
CA THR A 43 -9.31 -6.29 1.30
C THR A 43 -8.93 -5.14 0.36
N GLY A 44 -8.48 -4.00 0.89
CA GLY A 44 -8.08 -2.82 0.15
C GLY A 44 -6.91 -3.07 -0.79
N ALA A 45 -5.83 -3.69 -0.31
CA ALA A 45 -4.75 -4.16 -1.17
C ALA A 45 -5.28 -5.23 -2.16
N LYS A 46 -5.03 -5.06 -3.47
CA LYS A 46 -5.62 -5.91 -4.50
C LYS A 46 -4.63 -6.87 -5.12
N HIS A 47 -5.09 -8.09 -5.38
CA HIS A 47 -4.36 -9.06 -6.18
C HIS A 47 -4.61 -8.80 -7.67
N GLY A 48 -3.76 -7.98 -8.30
CA GLY A 48 -3.81 -7.72 -9.75
C GLY A 48 -3.07 -8.76 -10.59
N CYS A 49 -1.76 -8.90 -10.37
CA CYS A 49 -0.91 -9.83 -11.14
C CYS A 49 -0.25 -10.92 -10.28
N GLY A 50 0.05 -10.66 -9.01
CA GLY A 50 0.80 -11.59 -8.16
C GLY A 50 2.28 -11.75 -8.51
N GLN A 51 2.82 -10.95 -9.42
CA GLN A 51 4.20 -11.07 -9.97
C GLN A 51 4.99 -9.75 -9.88
N GLY A 52 4.53 -8.79 -9.07
CA GLY A 52 5.23 -7.51 -8.87
C GLY A 52 5.22 -6.54 -10.05
N THR A 53 4.28 -6.68 -10.99
CA THR A 53 4.25 -5.84 -12.21
C THR A 53 3.27 -4.66 -12.12
N CYS A 54 2.14 -4.82 -11.42
CA CYS A 54 1.03 -3.87 -11.54
C CYS A 54 0.89 -2.84 -10.41
N GLY A 55 1.52 -3.04 -9.25
CA GLY A 55 1.39 -2.15 -8.09
C GLY A 55 0.02 -2.12 -7.39
N ALA A 56 -0.99 -2.86 -7.85
CA ALA A 56 -2.32 -2.89 -7.21
C ALA A 56 -2.31 -3.41 -5.76
N CYS A 57 -1.25 -4.14 -5.37
CA CYS A 57 -1.04 -4.67 -4.03
C CYS A 57 -0.12 -3.80 -3.17
N THR A 58 0.19 -2.57 -3.57
CA THR A 58 1.10 -1.71 -2.82
C THR A 58 0.56 -1.46 -1.41
N VAL A 59 1.44 -1.67 -0.43
CA VAL A 59 1.27 -1.28 0.98
C VAL A 59 2.55 -0.58 1.43
N ILE A 60 2.52 0.08 2.59
CA ILE A 60 3.72 0.70 3.17
C ILE A 60 4.19 -0.17 4.34
N VAL A 61 5.45 -0.58 4.33
CA VAL A 61 6.09 -1.31 5.43
C VAL A 61 7.26 -0.48 5.93
N ASP A 62 7.24 -0.11 7.22
CA ASP A 62 8.23 0.76 7.87
C ASP A 62 8.56 2.02 7.05
N GLY A 63 7.53 2.68 6.52
CA GLY A 63 7.65 3.90 5.72
C GLY A 63 8.01 3.70 4.23
N HIS A 64 8.27 2.47 3.79
CA HIS A 64 8.60 2.17 2.39
C HIS A 64 7.47 1.45 1.66
N THR A 65 7.18 1.85 0.42
CA THR A 65 6.23 1.13 -0.43
C THR A 65 6.80 -0.22 -0.84
N VAL A 66 5.99 -1.28 -0.72
CA VAL A 66 6.33 -2.63 -1.15
C VAL A 66 5.16 -3.27 -1.89
N TYR A 67 5.48 -4.20 -2.79
CA TYR A 67 4.47 -5.07 -3.38
C TYR A 67 4.20 -6.23 -2.45
N SER A 68 3.11 -6.15 -1.68
CA SER A 68 2.74 -7.18 -0.71
C SER A 68 2.55 -8.59 -1.31
N CYS A 69 2.35 -8.72 -2.63
CA CYS A 69 2.33 -10.02 -3.32
C CYS A 69 3.69 -10.71 -3.43
N LEU A 70 4.80 -9.97 -3.30
CA LEU A 70 6.17 -10.47 -3.33
C LEU A 70 6.88 -10.35 -1.97
N THR A 71 6.15 -9.92 -0.92
CA THR A 71 6.65 -9.86 0.46
C THR A 71 6.05 -11.02 1.23
N LEU A 72 6.86 -11.81 1.95
CA LEU A 72 6.34 -12.84 2.83
C LEU A 72 5.83 -12.23 4.13
N ALA A 73 4.73 -12.73 4.66
CA ALA A 73 4.18 -12.23 5.93
C ALA A 73 5.16 -12.44 7.10
N ILE A 74 5.94 -13.52 7.07
CA ILE A 74 6.98 -13.80 8.08
C ILE A 74 8.09 -12.75 8.11
N ASP A 75 8.40 -12.13 6.96
CA ASP A 75 9.41 -11.06 6.86
C ASP A 75 8.90 -9.73 7.42
N CYS A 76 7.62 -9.65 7.75
CA CYS A 76 7.00 -8.48 8.39
C CYS A 76 7.00 -8.55 9.92
N GLU A 77 7.58 -9.60 10.53
CA GLU A 77 7.63 -9.71 11.98
C GLU A 77 8.25 -8.47 12.64
N GLY A 78 7.53 -7.89 13.61
CA GLY A 78 7.92 -6.69 14.34
C GLY A 78 7.77 -5.37 13.55
N LYS A 79 7.36 -5.39 12.29
CA LYS A 79 7.24 -4.20 11.43
C LYS A 79 5.87 -3.52 11.54
N GLU A 80 5.81 -2.28 11.08
CA GLU A 80 4.57 -1.53 10.88
C GLU A 80 4.13 -1.64 9.41
N VAL A 81 2.89 -2.09 9.18
CA VAL A 81 2.26 -2.14 7.86
C VAL A 81 1.12 -1.14 7.80
N ARG A 82 1.13 -0.21 6.84
CA ARG A 82 -0.01 0.66 6.54
C ARG A 82 -0.70 0.19 5.25
N THR A 83 -2.02 0.04 5.31
CA THR A 83 -2.90 -0.25 4.19
C THR A 83 -3.80 0.96 3.89
N VAL A 84 -4.55 0.95 2.78
CA VAL A 84 -5.43 2.07 2.41
C VAL A 84 -6.53 2.31 3.46
N GLU A 85 -6.97 1.25 4.14
CA GLU A 85 -7.95 1.30 5.21
C GLU A 85 -7.47 2.09 6.43
N GLY A 86 -6.15 2.20 6.61
CA GLY A 86 -5.54 2.95 7.72
C GLY A 86 -5.35 4.44 7.46
N LEU A 87 -5.76 4.96 6.29
CA LEU A 87 -5.58 6.37 5.95
C LEU A 87 -6.69 7.28 6.47
N THR A 88 -7.88 6.73 6.71
CA THR A 88 -9.05 7.51 7.10
C THR A 88 -9.20 7.49 8.62
N GLU A 89 -9.36 8.66 9.23
CA GLU A 89 -9.61 8.81 10.66
C GLU A 89 -11.09 9.16 10.90
N GLY A 90 -11.90 8.16 11.25
CA GLY A 90 -13.36 8.33 11.35
C GLY A 90 -13.96 8.66 9.98
N ASP A 91 -14.58 9.83 9.85
CA ASP A 91 -15.15 10.34 8.59
C ASP A 91 -14.20 11.29 7.83
N VAL A 92 -12.98 11.49 8.33
CA VAL A 92 -11.99 12.40 7.74
C VAL A 92 -11.08 11.63 6.79
N LEU A 93 -11.19 11.96 5.50
CA LEU A 93 -10.34 11.40 4.45
C LEU A 93 -8.92 11.97 4.53
N HIS A 94 -7.94 11.16 4.16
CA HIS A 94 -6.58 11.63 3.97
C HIS A 94 -6.53 12.65 2.80
N PRO A 95 -5.71 13.71 2.85
CA PRO A 95 -5.62 14.71 1.78
C PRO A 95 -5.41 14.12 0.37
N VAL A 96 -4.61 13.05 0.26
CA VAL A 96 -4.44 12.31 -0.99
C VAL A 96 -5.74 11.64 -1.46
N GLN A 97 -6.54 11.05 -0.57
CA GLN A 97 -7.84 10.48 -0.94
C GLN A 97 -8.80 11.56 -1.44
N GLU A 98 -8.86 12.71 -0.76
CA GLU A 98 -9.67 13.85 -1.19
C GLU A 98 -9.26 14.35 -2.57
N ALA A 99 -7.96 14.50 -2.83
CA ALA A 99 -7.45 14.93 -4.12
C ALA A 99 -7.78 13.93 -5.24
N PHE A 100 -7.69 12.62 -4.96
CA PHE A 100 -8.10 11.60 -5.93
C PHE A 100 -9.59 11.70 -6.29
N ILE A 101 -10.46 12.08 -5.34
CA ILE A 101 -11.88 12.34 -5.61
C ILE A 101 -12.04 13.63 -6.41
N ALA A 102 -11.43 14.73 -5.97
CA ALA A 102 -11.57 16.05 -6.58
C ALA A 102 -11.13 16.08 -8.05
N HIS A 103 -10.11 15.30 -8.40
CA HIS A 103 -9.54 15.27 -9.76
C HIS A 103 -10.01 14.08 -10.60
N ASP A 104 -10.97 13.27 -10.11
CA ASP A 104 -11.41 12.03 -10.77
C ASP A 104 -10.21 11.10 -11.08
N GLY A 105 -9.34 10.92 -10.09
CA GLY A 105 -8.09 10.14 -10.14
C GLY A 105 -8.30 8.62 -10.17
N TYR A 106 -9.50 8.15 -10.50
CA TYR A 106 -9.84 6.74 -10.56
C TYR A 106 -11.07 6.52 -11.46
N GLN A 107 -11.36 5.26 -11.79
CA GLN A 107 -12.62 4.87 -12.43
C GLN A 107 -13.13 3.56 -11.81
N CYS A 108 -12.66 2.40 -12.28
CA CYS A 108 -13.09 1.10 -11.75
C CYS A 108 -12.70 0.85 -10.28
N GLY A 109 -11.85 1.70 -9.70
CA GLY A 109 -11.41 1.63 -8.30
C GLY A 109 -10.36 0.56 -8.00
N PHE A 110 -10.07 -0.37 -8.92
CA PHE A 110 -9.26 -1.55 -8.60
C PHE A 110 -7.79 -1.21 -8.29
N CYS A 111 -7.15 -0.34 -9.07
CA CYS A 111 -5.77 0.10 -8.80
C CYS A 111 -5.69 1.17 -7.71
N THR A 112 -6.80 1.82 -7.36
CA THR A 112 -6.83 3.03 -6.54
C THR A 112 -6.16 2.85 -5.18
N PRO A 113 -6.36 1.74 -4.43
CA PRO A 113 -5.67 1.54 -3.16
C PRO A 113 -4.14 1.60 -3.27
N GLY A 114 -3.58 0.92 -4.28
CA GLY A 114 -2.14 0.94 -4.52
C GLY A 114 -1.65 2.31 -4.98
N GLN A 115 -2.41 2.99 -5.85
CA GLN A 115 -2.10 4.35 -6.31
C GLN A 115 -2.07 5.33 -5.12
N VAL A 116 -3.10 5.30 -4.28
CA VAL A 116 -3.21 6.20 -3.13
C VAL A 116 -2.06 5.97 -2.14
N LEU A 117 -1.71 4.72 -1.81
CA LEU A 117 -0.58 4.47 -0.91
C LEU A 117 0.78 4.85 -1.51
N SER A 118 0.99 4.62 -2.81
CA SER A 118 2.19 5.12 -3.49
C SER A 118 2.27 6.65 -3.44
N ALA A 119 1.14 7.33 -3.65
CA ALA A 119 1.05 8.79 -3.58
C ALA A 119 1.32 9.32 -2.17
N VAL A 120 0.74 8.70 -1.12
CA VAL A 120 1.02 9.05 0.28
C VAL A 120 2.51 8.96 0.59
N ALA A 121 3.14 7.83 0.26
CA ALA A 121 4.57 7.65 0.51
C ALA A 121 5.43 8.65 -0.29
N LEU A 122 5.00 9.03 -1.50
CA LEU A 122 5.67 10.03 -2.31
C LEU A 122 5.61 11.41 -1.65
N VAL A 123 4.42 11.88 -1.27
CA VAL A 123 4.26 13.24 -0.71
C VAL A 123 4.87 13.37 0.68
N GLU A 124 4.84 12.31 1.50
CA GLU A 124 5.54 12.27 2.79
C GLU A 124 7.07 12.40 2.62
N ARG A 125 7.64 11.82 1.56
CA ARG A 125 9.09 11.86 1.28
C ARG A 125 9.51 13.12 0.52
N PHE A 126 8.63 13.62 -0.34
CA PHE A 126 8.91 14.73 -1.25
C PHE A 126 7.70 15.66 -1.34
N PRO A 127 7.60 16.64 -0.43
CA PRO A 127 6.41 17.50 -0.31
C PRO A 127 6.16 18.44 -1.50
N ARG A 128 7.13 18.62 -2.40
CA ARG A 128 6.96 19.50 -3.58
C ARG A 128 7.43 18.79 -4.85
N PRO A 129 6.74 17.71 -5.26
CA PRO A 129 7.11 16.97 -6.45
C PRO A 129 6.81 17.75 -7.71
N THR A 130 7.69 17.65 -8.71
CA THR A 130 7.34 18.08 -10.07
C THR A 130 6.45 17.02 -10.72
N GLU A 131 5.80 17.38 -11.84
CA GLU A 131 5.03 16.40 -12.61
C GLU A 131 5.88 15.19 -13.05
N GLU A 132 7.15 15.44 -13.41
CA GLU A 132 8.08 14.39 -13.81
C GLU A 132 8.41 13.46 -12.63
N ASP A 133 8.60 14.00 -11.43
CA ASP A 133 8.80 13.21 -10.22
C ASP A 133 7.60 12.32 -9.94
N VAL A 134 6.38 12.87 -10.00
CA VAL A 134 5.15 12.09 -9.81
C VAL A 134 5.07 10.95 -10.84
N ARG A 135 5.30 11.24 -12.12
CA ARG A 135 5.25 10.21 -13.18
C ARG A 135 6.28 9.11 -12.95
N ARG A 136 7.49 9.46 -12.53
CA ARG A 136 8.58 8.51 -12.29
C ARG A 136 8.30 7.63 -11.07
N GLU A 137 7.96 8.23 -9.94
CA GLU A 137 7.75 7.52 -8.67
C GLU A 137 6.47 6.68 -8.68
N MET A 138 5.44 7.09 -9.44
CA MET A 138 4.18 6.36 -9.57
C MET A 138 4.19 5.32 -10.70
N ALA A 139 5.27 5.20 -11.48
CA ALA A 139 5.36 4.33 -12.66
C ALA A 139 5.14 2.83 -12.35
N GLY A 140 5.37 2.40 -11.11
CA GLY A 140 5.13 1.04 -10.63
C GLY A 140 3.64 0.67 -10.48
N ASN A 141 2.73 1.64 -10.57
CA ASN A 141 1.31 1.44 -10.36
C ASN A 141 0.54 1.57 -11.69
N LEU A 142 0.07 0.44 -12.22
CA LEU A 142 -0.65 0.39 -13.49
C LEU A 142 -2.15 0.68 -13.31
N CYS A 143 -2.69 1.50 -14.20
CA CYS A 143 -4.10 1.83 -14.32
C CYS A 143 -4.60 1.55 -15.74
N ARG A 144 -5.44 0.52 -15.90
CA ARG A 144 -5.96 0.14 -17.23
C ARG A 144 -7.09 1.04 -17.73
N CYS A 145 -7.81 1.70 -16.81
CA CYS A 145 -8.78 2.73 -17.14
C CYS A 145 -8.13 3.98 -17.75
N GLY A 146 -6.81 4.15 -17.60
CA GLY A 146 -6.08 5.27 -18.19
C GLY A 146 -6.21 6.58 -17.41
N ALA A 147 -6.54 6.53 -16.12
CA ALA A 147 -6.72 7.73 -15.28
C ALA A 147 -5.41 8.49 -14.93
N TYR A 148 -4.27 8.17 -15.56
CA TYR A 148 -2.96 8.70 -15.19
C TYR A 148 -2.88 10.24 -15.15
N PRO A 149 -3.42 11.01 -16.13
CA PRO A 149 -3.36 12.46 -16.05
C PRO A 149 -4.08 13.02 -14.82
N ASN A 150 -5.18 12.38 -14.40
CA ASN A 150 -5.96 12.77 -13.22
C ASN A 150 -5.25 12.37 -11.93
N ILE A 151 -4.65 11.17 -11.89
CA ILE A 151 -3.82 10.72 -10.78
C ILE A 151 -2.67 11.70 -10.55
N VAL A 152 -1.95 12.10 -11.61
CA VAL A 152 -0.83 13.04 -11.51
C VAL A 152 -1.29 14.39 -10.94
N ARG A 153 -2.42 14.94 -11.43
CA ARG A 153 -3.00 16.18 -10.88
C ARG A 153 -3.38 16.04 -9.41
N ALA A 154 -3.98 14.93 -9.01
CA ALA A 154 -4.35 14.66 -7.62
C ALA A 154 -3.12 14.62 -6.70
N VAL A 155 -2.04 13.96 -7.12
CA VAL A 155 -0.81 13.88 -6.31
C VAL A 155 -0.16 15.26 -6.14
N LEU A 156 -0.08 16.04 -7.22
CA LEU A 156 0.46 17.40 -7.17
C LEU A 156 -0.36 18.30 -6.24
N ASP A 157 -1.69 18.24 -6.32
CA ASP A 157 -2.61 18.99 -5.45
C ASP A 157 -2.45 18.60 -3.98
N ALA A 158 -2.38 17.30 -3.69
CA ALA A 158 -2.19 16.80 -2.33
C ALA A 158 -0.84 17.22 -1.72
N ALA A 159 0.20 17.41 -2.53
CA ALA A 159 1.53 17.82 -2.07
C ALA A 159 1.59 19.30 -1.63
N VAL A 160 0.68 20.16 -2.10
CA VAL A 160 0.72 21.61 -1.84
C VAL A 160 0.11 21.97 -0.47
N LYS A 161 -0.56 21.05 0.22
CA LYS A 161 -1.23 21.30 1.51
C LYS A 161 -0.27 21.19 2.71
N GLU A 162 0.60 22.18 2.87
CA GLU A 162 1.14 22.59 4.18
C GLU A 162 0.77 24.07 4.38
N ASP A 163 -0.24 24.33 5.21
CA ASP A 163 -0.44 25.63 5.87
C ASP A 163 0.04 25.54 7.32
#